data_AF-X1M5K1-F1
#
_entry.id   AF-X1M5K1-F1
#
_cell.length_a   1.000
_cell.length_b   1.000
_cell.length_c   1.000
_cell.angle_alpha   90.00
_cell.angle_beta   90.00
_cell.angle_gamma   90.00
#
_symmetry.space_group_name_H-M   'P 1'
#
loop_
_entity.id
_entity.type
_entity.pdbx_description
1 polymer ?
#
loop_
_entity_poly.entity_id
_entity_poly.type
_entity_poly.pdbx_seq_one_letter_code
_entity_poly.pdbx_strand_id
1 'polypeptide(L)' 'MLLKNMLPQFGIEPERLKVEWISASEAPKFQSAVNGFIDKVTELGPLTLNTRATKET' A
#
# COMPACT_ATOMS: atom_id res chain seq x y z
N MET A 1 -4.33 2.85 13.83
CA MET A 1 -3.46 3.25 12.69
C MET A 1 -3.74 4.71 12.36
N LEU A 2 -2.74 5.58 12.49
CA LEU A 2 -2.90 6.99 12.10
C LEU A 2 -2.67 7.18 10.60
N LEU A 3 -1.56 6.66 10.07
CA LEU A 3 -1.21 6.79 8.66
C LEU A 3 -2.31 6.28 7.72
N LYS A 4 -2.85 5.08 7.97
CA LYS A 4 -3.93 4.50 7.16
C LYS A 4 -5.17 5.40 7.09
N ASN A 5 -5.50 6.09 8.19
CA ASN A 5 -6.64 7.00 8.26
C ASN A 5 -6.35 8.35 7.60
N MET A 6 -5.08 8.71 7.40
CA MET A 6 -4.68 9.93 6.72
C MET A 6 -4.60 9.75 5.20
N LEU A 7 -4.35 8.54 4.69
CA LEU A 7 -4.23 8.27 3.24
C LEU A 7 -5.40 8.81 2.39
N PRO A 8 -6.68 8.68 2.80
CA PRO A 8 -7.80 9.21 2.01
C PRO A 8 -7.73 10.73 1.82
N GLN A 9 -7.13 11.47 2.77
CA GLN A 9 -6.99 12.93 2.68
C GLN A 9 -6.02 13.35 1.55
N PHE A 10 -5.14 12.44 1.12
CA PHE A 10 -4.21 12.63 0.01
C PHE A 10 -4.73 12.00 -1.29
N GLY A 11 -5.96 11.50 -1.32
CA GLY A 11 -6.52 10.78 -2.47
C GLY A 11 -5.90 9.38 -2.67
N ILE A 12 -5.41 8.76 -1.60
CA ILE A 12 -4.85 7.41 -1.62
C ILE A 12 -5.84 6.46 -0.94
N GLU A 13 -6.16 5.36 -1.60
CA GLU A 13 -7.02 4.30 -1.08
C GLU A 13 -6.34 3.65 0.14
N PRO A 14 -7.02 3.56 1.30
CA PRO A 14 -6.41 3.05 2.53
C PRO A 14 -5.98 1.58 2.42
N GLU A 15 -6.54 0.82 1.47
CA GLU A 15 -6.17 -0.55 1.12
C GLU A 15 -4.75 -0.66 0.55
N ARG A 16 -4.17 0.44 0.03
CA ARG A 16 -2.76 0.49 -0.41
C ARG A 16 -1.76 0.46 0.76
N LEU A 17 -2.23 0.41 2.00
CA LEU A 17 -1.41 0.19 3.20
C LEU A 17 -1.87 -1.05 3.96
N LYS A 18 -0.99 -2.04 4.02
CA LYS A 18 -1.14 -3.25 4.82
C LYS A 18 0.01 -3.35 5.82
N VAL A 19 -0.32 -3.57 7.10
CA VAL A 19 0.65 -3.82 8.17
C VAL A 19 0.36 -5.19 8.73
N GLU A 20 1.37 -6.04 8.76
CA GLU A 20 1.27 -7.40 9.26
C GLU A 20 2.54 -7.75 10.03
N TRP A 21 2.38 -8.36 11.20
CA TRP A 21 3.50 -8.80 12.03
C TRP A 21 3.80 -10.26 11.69
N ILE A 22 5.01 -10.48 11.18
CA ILE A 22 5.48 -11.79 10.70
C ILE A 22 6.87 -12.02 11.27
N SER A 23 7.02 -13.11 12.02
CA SER A 23 8.29 -13.54 12.60
C SER A 23 9.15 -14.30 11.59
N ALA A 24 10.44 -14.47 11.90
CA ALA A 24 11.38 -15.17 11.03
C ALA A 24 11.00 -16.64 10.72
N SER A 25 10.21 -17.29 11.59
CA SER A 25 9.76 -18.67 11.41
C SER A 25 8.49 -18.80 10.56
N GLU A 26 7.84 -17.69 10.20
CA GLU A 26 6.56 -17.67 9.49
C GLU A 26 6.72 -17.42 7.97
N ALA A 27 7.72 -18.05 7.34
CA ALA A 27 8.00 -17.85 5.92
C ALA A 27 6.78 -18.11 4.98
N PRO A 28 5.96 -19.16 5.19
CA PRO A 28 4.76 -19.34 4.36
C PRO A 28 3.74 -18.19 4.50
N LYS A 29 3.58 -17.66 5.72
CA LYS A 29 2.69 -16.51 5.98
C LYS A 29 3.20 -15.26 5.27
N PHE A 30 4.52 -15.01 5.29
CA PHE A 30 5.12 -13.91 4.54
C PHE A 30 4.81 -14.01 3.05
N GLN A 31 5.01 -15.19 2.45
CA GLN A 31 4.73 -15.42 1.04
C GLN A 31 3.26 -15.12 0.70
N SER A 32 2.31 -15.68 1.47
CA SER A 32 0.89 -15.44 1.26
C SER A 32 0.51 -13.97 1.48
N ALA A 33 1.08 -13.32 2.49
CA ALA A 33 0.81 -11.94 2.83
C ALA A 33 1.25 -10.97 1.73
N VAL A 34 2.44 -11.19 1.15
CA VAL A 34 2.99 -10.38 0.04
C VAL A 34 2.22 -10.65 -1.25
N ASN A 35 2.01 -11.91 -1.64
CA ASN A 35 1.30 -12.24 -2.87
C ASN A 35 -0.13 -11.67 -2.84
N GLY A 36 -0.87 -11.87 -1.75
CA GLY A 36 -2.22 -11.32 -1.63
C GLY A 36 -2.26 -9.79 -1.60
N PHE A 37 -1.19 -9.13 -1.11
CA PHE A 37 -1.09 -7.68 -1.18
C PHE A 37 -0.77 -7.19 -2.60
N ILE A 38 0.07 -7.90 -3.35
CA ILE A 38 0.34 -7.63 -4.77
C ILE A 38 -0.96 -7.76 -5.57
N ASP A 39 -1.73 -8.83 -5.36
CA ASP A 39 -3.03 -9.02 -6.02
C ASP A 39 -3.96 -7.84 -5.71
N LYS A 40 -4.01 -7.42 -4.45
CA LYS A 40 -4.86 -6.29 -4.03
C LYS A 40 -4.46 -4.97 -4.68
N VAL A 41 -3.16 -4.65 -4.73
CA VAL A 41 -2.67 -3.43 -5.38
C VAL A 41 -2.86 -3.49 -6.89
N THR A 42 -2.73 -4.67 -7.49
CA THR A 42 -2.97 -4.90 -8.92
C THR A 42 -4.44 -4.66 -9.27
N GLU A 43 -5.37 -5.15 -8.45
CA GLU A 43 -6.82 -4.91 -8.59
C GLU A 43 -7.17 -3.42 -8.49
N LEU A 44 -6.52 -2.69 -7.57
CA LEU A 44 -6.70 -1.23 -7.43
C LEU A 44 -6.10 -0.43 -8.59
N GLY A 45 -5.28 -1.06 -9.44
CA GLY A 45 -4.60 -0.41 -10.55
C GLY A 45 -3.55 0.63 -10.12
N PRO A 46 -2.92 1.31 -11.08
CA PRO A 46 -1.92 2.33 -10.82
C PRO A 46 -2.46 3.47 -9.95
N LEU A 47 -1.66 3.91 -8.99
CA LEU A 47 -2.00 5.09 -8.19
C LEU A 47 -1.80 6.35 -9.03
N THR A 48 -2.89 7.07 -9.32
CA THR A 48 -2.86 8.35 -10.01
C THR A 48 -2.89 9.50 -9.00
N LEU A 49 -1.72 9.95 -8.54
CA LEU A 49 -1.64 11.22 -7.82
C LEU A 49 -1.59 12.35 -8.84
N ASN A 50 -2.37 13.42 -8.63
CA ASN A 50 -2.23 14.63 -9.44
C ASN A 50 -0.81 15.18 -9.25
N THR A 51 0.07 14.96 -10.23
CA THR A 51 1.45 15.45 -10.23
C THR A 51 1.46 16.98 -10.30
N ARG A 52 1.38 17.61 -9.12
CA ARG A 52 1.87 18.98 -8.90
C ARG A 52 3.22 19.00 -8.17
N ALA A 53 3.82 17.84 -7.93
CA ALA A 53 5.20 17.75 -7.46
C ALA A 53 6.15 18.06 -8.64
N THR A 54 6.50 19.35 -8.73
CA THR A 54 7.77 19.90 -9.26
C THR A 54 8.17 19.53 -10.69
N LYS A 55 7.71 20.34 -11.66
CA LYS A 55 8.66 20.92 -12.62
C LYS A 55 9.36 22.07 -11.90
N GLU A 56 10.48 21.78 -11.25
CA GLU A 56 11.43 22.83 -10.88
C GLU A 56 12.15 23.30 -12.15
N THR A 57 12.41 24.60 -12.17
CA THR A 57 13.03 25.37 -13.27
C THR A 57 14.54 25.20 -13.22
#